data_AF-A0A951A6Z6-F1
#
_entry.id   AF-A0A951A6Z6-F1
#
_cell.length_a   1.000
_cell.length_b   1.000
_cell.length_c   1.000
_cell.angle_alpha   90.00
_cell.angle_beta   90.00
_cell.angle_gamma   90.00
#
_symmetry.space_group_name_H-M   'P 1'
#
loop_
_entity.id
_entity.type
_entity.pdbx_description
1 polymer ?
#
loop_
_entity_poly.entity_id
_entity_poly.type
_entity_poly.pdbx_seq_one_letter_code
_entity_poly.pdbx_strand_id
1 'polypeptide(L)'
;NQPVLEKNKWMQFKTIGQIAGAQKKRVIDAFLDLVVEEKLDTRFLLAENNVDDEALSKILTHPNAVIGLGDGGAHVQFHGGYGYITKLLGEWVREKQVMSLEQAVRRLTFDSASTFGIYDRGLLRPGMAADIVVFDPDTVNCGHETVVHDFPAGGWRIKEPAEGVHYTIVNGEVLMDSTKHTGALPGRVLRNTYWHTNR
;
A
#
# COMPACT_ATOMS: atom_id res chain seq x y z
N ASN A 1 -18.13 -0.56 8.42
CA ASN A 1 -18.85 0.62 7.88
C ASN A 1 -18.43 1.88 8.58
N GLN A 2 -18.37 3.02 7.88
CA GLN A 2 -18.03 4.33 8.42
C GLN A 2 -19.05 5.37 7.88
N PRO A 3 -20.18 5.55 8.59
CA PRO A 3 -21.18 6.56 8.23
C PRO A 3 -20.72 7.98 8.58
N VAL A 4 -21.22 8.95 7.83
CA VAL A 4 -20.87 10.38 7.96
C VAL A 4 -21.80 11.08 8.94
N LEU A 5 -23.11 10.81 8.90
CA LEU A 5 -24.09 11.50 9.74
C LEU A 5 -23.94 11.13 11.22
N GLU A 6 -24.08 12.12 12.11
CA GLU A 6 -23.89 11.90 13.55
C GLU A 6 -24.87 10.89 14.15
N LYS A 7 -26.13 10.94 13.72
CA LYS A 7 -27.16 9.98 14.13
C LYS A 7 -26.82 8.52 13.77
N ASN A 8 -25.92 8.30 12.82
CA ASN A 8 -25.55 6.99 12.31
C ASN A 8 -24.20 6.50 12.86
N LYS A 9 -23.45 7.28 13.65
CA LYS A 9 -22.14 6.87 14.19
C LYS A 9 -22.18 5.60 15.03
N TRP A 10 -23.32 5.27 15.64
CA TRP A 10 -23.48 4.00 16.37
C TRP A 10 -23.31 2.76 15.46
N MET A 11 -23.46 2.92 14.14
CA MET A 11 -23.28 1.86 13.14
C MET A 11 -21.82 1.69 12.71
N GLN A 12 -20.92 2.57 13.17
CA GLN A 12 -19.50 2.51 12.80
C GLN A 12 -18.87 1.18 13.23
N PHE A 13 -18.08 0.60 12.34
CA PHE A 13 -17.42 -0.72 12.47
C PHE A 13 -18.34 -1.93 12.72
N LYS A 14 -19.66 -1.75 12.73
CA LYS A 14 -20.62 -2.87 12.71
C LYS A 14 -20.77 -3.42 11.30
N THR A 15 -21.07 -4.71 11.19
CA THR A 15 -21.47 -5.32 9.92
C THR A 15 -22.89 -4.86 9.54
N ILE A 16 -23.24 -4.92 8.25
CA ILE A 16 -24.62 -4.62 7.82
C ILE A 16 -25.62 -5.57 8.48
N GLY A 17 -25.25 -6.84 8.70
CA GLY A 17 -26.07 -7.80 9.44
C GLY A 17 -26.37 -7.34 10.88
N GLN A 18 -25.37 -6.83 11.60
CA GLN A 18 -25.55 -6.29 12.96
C GLN A 18 -26.46 -5.06 12.97
N ILE A 19 -26.30 -4.16 11.99
CA ILE A 19 -27.15 -2.96 11.84
C ILE A 19 -28.60 -3.36 11.55
N ALA A 20 -28.80 -4.28 10.60
CA ALA A 20 -30.11 -4.79 10.24
C ALA A 20 -30.83 -5.46 11.43
N GLY A 21 -30.11 -6.26 12.22
CA GLY A 21 -30.63 -6.88 13.44
C GLY A 21 -31.09 -5.84 14.47
N ALA A 22 -30.29 -4.80 14.72
CA ALA A 22 -30.65 -3.71 15.63
C ALA A 22 -31.88 -2.91 15.15
N GLN A 23 -32.01 -2.72 13.84
CA GLN A 23 -33.14 -2.01 13.23
C GLN A 23 -34.37 -2.88 12.97
N LYS A 24 -34.27 -4.21 13.19
CA LYS A 24 -35.31 -5.19 12.85
C LYS A 24 -35.73 -5.13 11.37
N LYS A 25 -34.75 -4.97 10.48
CA LYS A 25 -34.93 -4.91 9.02
C LYS A 25 -34.24 -6.07 8.33
N ARG A 26 -34.57 -6.32 7.06
CA ARG A 26 -33.74 -7.20 6.22
C ARG A 26 -32.40 -6.51 5.95
N VAL A 27 -31.35 -7.31 5.75
CA VAL A 27 -29.99 -6.82 5.50
C VAL A 27 -29.94 -5.83 4.33
N ILE A 28 -30.61 -6.16 3.21
CA ILE A 28 -30.63 -5.29 2.03
C ILE A 28 -31.36 -3.97 2.28
N ASP A 29 -32.43 -3.97 3.08
CA ASP A 29 -33.19 -2.75 3.38
C ASP A 29 -32.35 -1.83 4.28
N ALA A 30 -31.73 -2.38 5.33
CA ALA A 30 -30.83 -1.60 6.20
C ALA A 30 -29.63 -1.02 5.43
N PHE A 31 -29.09 -1.76 4.46
CA PHE A 31 -28.04 -1.28 3.58
C PHE A 31 -28.51 -0.12 2.71
N LEU A 32 -29.61 -0.32 1.96
CA LEU A 32 -30.14 0.69 1.04
C LEU A 32 -30.60 1.95 1.77
N ASP A 33 -31.25 1.79 2.93
CA ASP A 33 -31.68 2.91 3.76
C ASP A 33 -30.48 3.73 4.21
N LEU A 34 -29.42 3.08 4.69
CA LEU A 34 -28.19 3.77 5.11
C LEU A 34 -27.54 4.50 3.92
N VAL A 35 -27.42 3.84 2.77
CA VAL A 35 -26.86 4.42 1.54
C VAL A 35 -27.64 5.66 1.10
N VAL A 36 -28.96 5.60 1.06
CA VAL A 36 -29.82 6.70 0.63
C VAL A 36 -29.80 7.84 1.64
N GLU A 37 -29.89 7.53 2.93
CA GLU A 37 -29.89 8.52 4.01
C GLU A 37 -28.56 9.29 4.06
N GLU A 38 -27.46 8.60 3.80
CA GLU A 38 -26.10 9.14 3.77
C GLU A 38 -25.72 9.68 2.40
N LYS A 39 -26.64 9.74 1.43
CA LYS A 39 -26.40 10.26 0.08
C LYS A 39 -25.18 9.63 -0.61
N LEU A 40 -24.99 8.32 -0.43
CA LEU A 40 -23.85 7.54 -0.94
C LEU A 40 -22.49 7.84 -0.27
N ASP A 41 -22.44 8.67 0.79
CA ASP A 41 -21.17 9.05 1.44
C ASP A 41 -20.66 8.03 2.47
N THR A 42 -21.49 7.06 2.86
CA THR A 42 -21.04 5.99 3.77
C THR A 42 -19.97 5.12 3.11
N ARG A 43 -18.84 4.95 3.80
CA ARG A 43 -17.84 3.96 3.39
C ARG A 43 -18.18 2.59 3.94
N PHE A 44 -18.34 1.64 3.03
CA PHE A 44 -18.52 0.23 3.36
C PHE A 44 -17.15 -0.44 3.36
N LEU A 45 -16.82 -1.02 4.51
CA LEU A 45 -15.58 -1.76 4.68
C LEU A 45 -15.90 -3.22 4.41
N LEU A 46 -15.24 -3.81 3.42
CA LEU A 46 -15.14 -5.26 3.32
C LEU A 46 -14.13 -5.71 4.38
N ALA A 47 -14.65 -6.15 5.52
CA ALA A 47 -13.85 -6.90 6.46
C ALA A 47 -13.56 -8.27 5.84
N GLU A 48 -12.31 -8.72 5.93
CA GLU A 48 -11.78 -10.03 5.51
C GLU A 48 -10.91 -10.01 4.25
N ASN A 49 -9.78 -9.30 4.30
CA ASN A 49 -8.57 -9.69 3.60
C ASN A 49 -7.44 -9.80 4.63
N ASN A 50 -6.54 -10.76 4.46
CA ASN A 50 -5.32 -10.88 5.28
C ASN A 50 -5.59 -10.97 6.80
N VAL A 51 -6.55 -11.79 7.21
CA VAL A 51 -6.94 -11.96 8.63
C VAL A 51 -6.29 -13.16 9.33
N ASP A 52 -5.64 -14.04 8.57
CA ASP A 52 -4.94 -15.21 9.09
C ASP A 52 -3.43 -14.97 9.03
N ASP A 53 -2.85 -14.61 10.17
CA ASP A 53 -1.42 -14.31 10.28
C ASP A 53 -0.53 -15.52 9.95
N GLU A 54 -0.99 -16.74 10.22
CA GLU A 54 -0.24 -17.96 9.91
C GLU A 54 -0.23 -18.21 8.40
N ALA A 55 -1.38 -18.10 7.75
CA ALA A 55 -1.49 -18.20 6.30
C ALA A 55 -0.67 -17.10 5.60
N LEU A 56 -0.73 -15.86 6.10
CA LEU A 56 0.05 -14.75 5.57
C LEU A 56 1.54 -14.96 5.75
N SER A 57 1.99 -15.40 6.92
CA SER A 57 3.40 -15.71 7.15
C SER A 57 3.90 -16.74 6.14
N LYS A 58 3.12 -17.80 5.87
CA LYS A 58 3.46 -18.81 4.84
C LYS A 58 3.52 -18.21 3.44
N ILE A 59 2.56 -17.39 3.05
CA ILE A 59 2.54 -16.74 1.73
C ILE A 59 3.73 -15.78 1.60
N LEU A 60 3.91 -14.91 2.59
CA LEU A 60 4.97 -13.92 2.66
C LEU A 60 6.34 -14.55 2.69
N THR A 61 6.52 -15.78 3.18
CA THR A 61 7.82 -16.49 3.23
C THR A 61 8.00 -17.52 2.11
N HIS A 62 6.98 -17.76 1.29
CA HIS A 62 7.04 -18.78 0.24
C HIS A 62 8.12 -18.45 -0.81
N PRO A 63 8.99 -19.41 -1.19
CA PRO A 63 10.15 -19.16 -2.05
C PRO A 63 9.78 -18.69 -3.48
N ASN A 64 8.58 -19.04 -3.94
CA ASN A 64 8.08 -18.66 -5.27
C ASN A 64 7.13 -17.46 -5.25
N ALA A 65 6.95 -16.80 -4.10
CA ALA A 65 6.11 -15.61 -4.00
C ALA A 65 6.95 -14.34 -4.22
N VAL A 66 6.54 -13.51 -5.17
CA VAL A 66 7.08 -12.15 -5.33
C VAL A 66 6.21 -11.21 -4.51
N ILE A 67 6.85 -10.38 -3.68
CA ILE A 67 6.14 -9.40 -2.86
C ILE A 67 5.78 -8.22 -3.76
N GLY A 68 4.49 -8.00 -3.94
CA GLY A 68 3.99 -6.88 -4.72
C GLY A 68 2.54 -6.58 -4.39
N LEU A 69 2.28 -5.31 -4.12
CA LEU A 69 0.97 -4.69 -4.09
C LEU A 69 1.20 -3.23 -4.52
N GLY A 70 0.27 -2.60 -5.23
CA GLY A 70 0.54 -1.24 -5.68
C GLY A 70 -0.42 -0.84 -6.76
N ASP A 71 -1.60 -0.39 -6.34
CA ASP A 71 -2.61 0.13 -7.25
C ASP A 71 -3.13 1.51 -6.79
N GLY A 72 -2.27 2.23 -6.06
CA GLY A 72 -2.55 3.56 -5.56
C GLY A 72 -2.77 4.61 -6.64
N GLY A 73 -2.51 4.30 -7.91
CA GLY A 73 -2.78 5.17 -9.05
C GLY A 73 -4.21 5.07 -9.60
N ALA A 74 -4.80 3.87 -9.63
CA ALA A 74 -6.15 3.65 -10.18
C ALA A 74 -7.23 3.61 -9.10
N HIS A 75 -6.89 3.22 -7.87
CA HIS A 75 -7.81 3.04 -6.76
C HIS A 75 -7.64 4.12 -5.69
N VAL A 76 -7.53 5.38 -6.10
CA VAL A 76 -7.14 6.51 -5.23
C VAL A 76 -8.07 6.76 -4.03
N GLN A 77 -9.34 6.37 -4.15
CA GLN A 77 -10.38 6.49 -3.12
C GLN A 77 -10.63 5.19 -2.35
N PHE A 78 -9.97 4.11 -2.77
CA PHE A 78 -10.02 2.79 -2.15
C PHE A 78 -8.64 2.44 -1.58
N HIS A 79 -8.56 1.36 -0.80
CA HIS A 79 -7.32 0.94 -0.15
C HIS A 79 -6.33 0.40 -1.21
N GLY A 80 -5.57 1.28 -1.86
CA GLY A 80 -4.67 0.98 -2.99
C GLY A 80 -3.33 0.33 -2.61
N GLY A 81 -3.15 -0.01 -1.33
CA GLY A 81 -1.95 -0.66 -0.81
C GLY A 81 -0.71 0.22 -0.79
N TYR A 82 -0.85 1.53 -0.57
CA TYR A 82 0.26 2.50 -0.61
C TYR A 82 1.42 2.14 0.34
N GLY A 83 1.10 1.75 1.58
CA GLY A 83 2.06 1.44 2.63
C GLY A 83 2.48 -0.03 2.71
N TYR A 84 2.18 -0.88 1.73
CA TYR A 84 2.43 -2.33 1.86
C TYR A 84 3.91 -2.67 2.13
N ILE A 85 4.85 -1.90 1.57
CA ILE A 85 6.30 -2.09 1.78
C ILE A 85 6.67 -1.74 3.22
N THR A 86 6.24 -0.57 3.70
CA THR A 86 6.59 -0.14 5.06
C THR A 86 5.85 -0.96 6.11
N LYS A 87 4.64 -1.45 5.81
CA LYS A 87 3.93 -2.43 6.61
C LYS A 87 4.65 -3.79 6.65
N LEU A 88 5.19 -4.26 5.52
CA LEU A 88 6.04 -5.46 5.51
C LEU A 88 7.25 -5.28 6.44
N LEU A 89 7.97 -4.16 6.30
CA LEU A 89 9.18 -3.89 7.08
C LEU A 89 8.89 -3.66 8.58
N GLY A 90 7.85 -2.92 8.91
CA GLY A 90 7.47 -2.60 10.28
C GLY A 90 6.76 -3.75 11.00
N GLU A 91 5.64 -4.21 10.45
CA GLU A 91 4.80 -5.23 11.09
C GLU A 91 5.38 -6.63 10.88
N TRP A 92 5.63 -7.04 9.64
CA TRP A 92 5.96 -8.44 9.36
C TRP A 92 7.41 -8.80 9.68
N VAL A 93 8.34 -7.88 9.44
CA VAL A 93 9.78 -8.08 9.67
C VAL A 93 10.18 -7.69 11.10
N ARG A 94 9.97 -6.43 11.51
CA ARG A 94 10.40 -5.97 12.84
C ARG A 94 9.55 -6.58 13.96
N GLU A 95 8.22 -6.49 13.88
CA GLU A 95 7.34 -6.91 14.99
C GLU A 95 7.06 -8.42 15.01
N LYS A 96 6.66 -9.00 13.87
CA LYS A 96 6.29 -10.43 13.75
C LYS A 96 7.46 -11.34 13.40
N GLN A 97 8.61 -10.78 13.00
CA GLN A 97 9.85 -11.52 12.72
C GLN A 97 9.69 -12.72 11.78
N VAL A 98 8.80 -12.60 10.76
CA VAL A 98 8.53 -13.72 9.84
C VAL A 98 9.70 -14.00 8.88
N MET A 99 10.60 -13.02 8.70
CA MET A 99 11.85 -13.13 7.97
C MET A 99 12.85 -12.07 8.45
N SER A 100 14.13 -12.20 8.10
CA SER A 100 15.13 -11.18 8.41
C SER A 100 14.93 -9.91 7.56
N LEU A 101 15.48 -8.79 8.03
CA LEU A 101 15.44 -7.53 7.27
C LEU A 101 16.12 -7.67 5.91
N GLU A 102 17.28 -8.34 5.85
CA GLU A 102 18.02 -8.58 4.62
C GLU A 102 17.22 -9.45 3.64
N GLN A 103 16.51 -10.47 4.15
CA GLN A 103 15.64 -11.29 3.32
C GLN A 103 14.47 -10.47 2.76
N ALA A 104 13.83 -9.63 3.57
CA ALA A 104 12.78 -8.74 3.11
C ALA A 104 13.29 -7.74 2.06
N VAL A 105 14.45 -7.10 2.30
CA VAL A 105 15.08 -6.17 1.35
C VAL A 105 15.40 -6.89 0.04
N ARG A 106 15.99 -8.08 0.08
CA ARG A 106 16.28 -8.88 -1.12
C ARG A 106 15.00 -9.17 -1.93
N ARG A 107 13.91 -9.54 -1.25
CA ARG A 107 12.64 -9.86 -1.88
C ARG A 107 11.96 -8.66 -2.52
N LEU A 108 12.08 -7.49 -1.89
CA LEU A 108 11.57 -6.23 -2.42
C LEU A 108 12.41 -5.69 -3.59
N THR A 109 13.70 -6.04 -3.65
CA THR A 109 14.65 -5.47 -4.61
C THR A 109 15.12 -6.49 -5.65
N PHE A 110 16.10 -7.34 -5.30
CA PHE A 110 16.76 -8.28 -6.20
C PHE A 110 15.81 -9.31 -6.80
N ASP A 111 14.95 -9.93 -5.99
CA ASP A 111 14.07 -11.00 -6.48
C ASP A 111 13.02 -10.44 -7.47
N SER A 112 12.46 -9.26 -7.17
CA SER A 112 11.59 -8.52 -8.08
C SER A 112 12.31 -8.15 -9.38
N ALA A 113 13.48 -7.48 -9.31
CA ALA A 113 14.23 -7.07 -10.48
C ALA A 113 14.63 -8.27 -11.37
N SER A 114 15.07 -9.36 -10.76
CA SER A 114 15.44 -10.59 -11.46
C SER A 114 14.25 -11.27 -12.13
N THR A 115 13.09 -11.30 -11.46
CA THR A 115 11.85 -11.89 -12.01
C THR A 115 11.41 -11.16 -13.27
N PHE A 116 11.57 -9.84 -13.33
CA PHE A 116 11.17 -9.03 -14.48
C PHE A 116 12.31 -8.79 -15.51
N GLY A 117 13.48 -9.39 -15.33
CA GLY A 117 14.61 -9.25 -16.25
C GLY A 117 15.23 -7.84 -16.28
N ILE A 118 15.24 -7.16 -15.13
CA ILE A 118 15.83 -5.82 -14.95
C ILE A 118 17.22 -5.98 -14.32
N TYR A 119 18.23 -6.17 -15.15
CA TYR A 119 19.56 -6.64 -14.69
C TYR A 119 20.47 -5.54 -14.12
N ASP A 120 20.16 -4.26 -14.34
CA ASP A 120 20.94 -3.11 -13.85
C ASP A 120 20.33 -2.48 -12.58
N ARG A 121 19.42 -3.20 -11.89
CA ARG A 121 18.71 -2.77 -10.67
C ARG A 121 18.62 -3.88 -9.62
N GLY A 122 18.17 -3.51 -8.42
CA GLY A 122 17.82 -4.44 -7.35
C GLY A 122 18.99 -4.84 -6.45
N LEU A 123 20.20 -4.31 -6.67
CA LEU A 123 21.37 -4.51 -5.82
C LEU A 123 22.17 -3.22 -5.70
N LEU A 124 22.79 -3.02 -4.53
CA LEU A 124 23.77 -1.95 -4.32
C LEU A 124 25.16 -2.44 -4.72
N ARG A 125 25.54 -2.19 -5.98
CA ARG A 125 26.85 -2.55 -6.53
C ARG A 125 27.34 -1.49 -7.53
N PRO A 126 28.66 -1.28 -7.65
CA PRO A 126 29.22 -0.40 -8.68
C PRO A 126 28.72 -0.78 -10.08
N GLY A 127 28.36 0.22 -10.88
CA GLY A 127 27.87 0.04 -12.25
C GLY A 127 26.36 -0.23 -12.38
N MET A 128 25.64 -0.44 -11.27
CA MET A 128 24.18 -0.48 -11.25
C MET A 128 23.64 0.93 -11.05
N ALA A 129 22.37 1.19 -11.39
CA ALA A 129 21.84 2.49 -11.07
C ALA A 129 21.65 2.68 -9.56
N ALA A 130 21.81 3.93 -9.16
CA ALA A 130 21.58 4.38 -7.80
C ALA A 130 20.08 4.56 -7.53
N ASP A 131 19.35 3.44 -7.52
CA ASP A 131 17.99 3.34 -6.99
C ASP A 131 18.07 2.85 -5.54
N ILE A 132 17.92 3.79 -4.59
CA ILE A 132 18.28 3.60 -3.18
C ILE A 132 17.16 4.12 -2.30
N VAL A 133 16.83 3.39 -1.24
CA VAL A 133 15.98 3.87 -0.15
C VAL A 133 16.79 3.90 1.13
N VAL A 134 16.74 5.02 1.84
CA VAL A 134 17.33 5.19 3.18
C VAL A 134 16.17 5.23 4.17
N PHE A 135 16.16 4.30 5.12
CA PHE A 135 15.11 4.19 6.12
C PHE A 135 15.71 3.71 7.45
N ASP A 136 15.02 4.03 8.55
CA ASP A 136 15.32 3.56 9.88
C ASP A 136 14.52 2.28 10.16
N PRO A 137 15.20 1.12 10.37
CA PRO A 137 14.52 -0.14 10.62
C PRO A 137 13.70 -0.14 11.92
N ASP A 138 14.05 0.71 12.90
CA ASP A 138 13.36 0.75 14.18
C ASP A 138 12.04 1.51 14.11
N THR A 139 11.89 2.40 13.13
CA THR A 139 10.71 3.29 13.01
C THR A 139 9.91 3.10 11.72
N VAL A 140 10.41 2.37 10.71
CA VAL A 140 9.70 2.20 9.44
C VAL A 140 8.31 1.59 9.62
N ASN A 141 7.26 2.26 9.12
CA ASN A 141 5.90 1.75 9.16
C ASN A 141 4.96 2.44 8.14
N CYS A 142 3.77 1.88 7.94
CA CYS A 142 2.68 2.61 7.28
C CYS A 142 2.09 3.62 8.28
N GLY A 143 2.06 4.90 7.91
CA GLY A 143 1.42 5.93 8.71
C GLY A 143 -0.10 5.86 8.63
N HIS A 144 -0.77 6.78 9.30
CA HIS A 144 -2.24 6.82 9.30
C HIS A 144 -2.80 7.26 7.95
N GLU A 145 -3.85 6.55 7.49
CA GLU A 145 -4.64 6.96 6.34
C GLU A 145 -5.33 8.30 6.59
N THR A 146 -5.20 9.23 5.64
CA THR A 146 -5.84 10.54 5.66
C THR A 146 -6.53 10.83 4.34
N VAL A 147 -7.62 11.59 4.39
CA VAL A 147 -8.30 12.06 3.18
C VAL A 147 -7.73 13.41 2.79
N VAL A 148 -7.34 13.54 1.53
CA VAL A 148 -6.84 14.80 0.95
C VAL A 148 -7.63 15.16 -0.30
N HIS A 149 -7.83 16.46 -0.54
CA HIS A 149 -8.59 17.02 -1.66
C HIS A 149 -7.65 17.72 -2.64
N ASP A 150 -6.64 17.00 -3.14
CA ASP A 150 -5.58 17.52 -4.01
C ASP A 150 -5.70 17.06 -5.47
N PHE A 151 -6.83 16.45 -5.85
CA PHE A 151 -7.12 16.07 -7.23
C PHE A 151 -7.89 17.16 -7.99
N PRO A 152 -7.77 17.21 -9.33
CA PRO A 152 -8.54 18.14 -10.16
C PRO A 152 -10.05 18.07 -9.88
N ALA A 153 -10.74 19.19 -10.13
CA ALA A 153 -12.19 19.32 -9.91
C ALA A 153 -12.66 19.02 -8.46
N GLY A 154 -11.78 19.16 -7.46
CA GLY A 154 -12.12 18.92 -6.05
C GLY A 154 -12.20 17.43 -5.68
N GLY A 155 -11.69 16.55 -6.54
CA GLY A 155 -11.55 15.13 -6.24
C GLY A 155 -10.75 14.91 -4.96
N TRP A 156 -11.10 13.85 -4.23
CA TRP A 156 -10.38 13.44 -3.03
C TRP A 156 -9.72 12.08 -3.23
N ARG A 157 -8.67 11.82 -2.45
CA ARG A 157 -7.98 10.54 -2.38
C ARG A 157 -7.57 10.21 -0.95
N ILE A 158 -7.27 8.94 -0.71
CA ILE A 158 -6.62 8.48 0.52
C ILE A 158 -5.11 8.65 0.34
N LYS A 159 -4.47 9.21 1.35
CA LYS A 159 -3.02 9.32 1.46
C LYS A 159 -2.56 8.59 2.71
N GLU A 160 -1.58 7.72 2.55
CA GLU A 160 -0.92 6.98 3.63
C GLU A 160 0.58 7.30 3.56
N PRO A 161 1.10 8.22 4.37
CA PRO A 161 2.52 8.55 4.37
C PRO A 161 3.33 7.39 4.97
N ALA A 162 4.54 7.19 4.45
CA ALA A 162 5.52 6.32 5.11
C ALA A 162 6.14 7.01 6.33
N GLU A 163 6.36 6.24 7.39
CA GLU A 163 7.14 6.63 8.55
C GLU A 163 8.52 5.96 8.48
N GLY A 164 9.55 6.57 9.08
CA GLY A 164 10.91 6.04 9.13
C GLY A 164 11.66 6.00 7.79
N VAL A 165 11.09 6.49 6.68
CA VAL A 165 11.79 6.61 5.38
C VAL A 165 12.36 8.01 5.22
N HIS A 166 13.68 8.12 5.06
CA HIS A 166 14.41 9.39 4.95
C HIS A 166 14.62 9.83 3.51
N TYR A 167 15.05 8.93 2.64
CA TYR A 167 15.32 9.28 1.25
C TYR A 167 14.86 8.18 0.31
N THR A 168 14.26 8.59 -0.80
CA THR A 168 14.12 7.73 -1.99
C THR A 168 14.90 8.38 -3.12
N ILE A 169 15.85 7.64 -3.66
CA ILE A 169 16.77 8.07 -4.71
C ILE A 169 16.51 7.18 -5.92
N VAL A 170 16.39 7.80 -7.09
CA VAL A 170 16.17 7.09 -8.36
C VAL A 170 17.18 7.61 -9.36
N ASN A 171 17.93 6.71 -9.99
CA ASN A 171 19.02 7.04 -10.92
C ASN A 171 20.04 8.05 -10.37
N GLY A 172 20.26 8.05 -9.05
CA GLY A 172 21.21 8.93 -8.37
C GLY A 172 20.68 10.32 -8.00
N GLU A 173 19.41 10.60 -8.28
CA GLU A 173 18.76 11.87 -7.90
C GLU A 173 17.74 11.63 -6.79
N VAL A 174 17.72 12.51 -5.78
CA VAL A 174 16.77 12.42 -4.66
C VAL A 174 15.38 12.74 -5.18
N LEU A 175 14.49 11.74 -5.20
CA LEU A 175 13.10 11.84 -5.60
C LEU A 175 12.22 12.29 -4.42
N MET A 176 12.43 11.66 -3.26
CA MET A 176 11.72 11.98 -2.01
C MET A 176 12.73 12.31 -0.92
N ASP A 177 12.52 13.43 -0.24
CA ASP A 177 13.11 13.75 1.05
C ASP A 177 12.03 13.61 2.12
N SER A 178 12.14 12.55 2.90
CA SER A 178 11.13 12.08 3.83
C SER A 178 9.78 11.91 3.13
N THR A 179 8.77 12.72 3.47
CA THR A 179 7.43 12.67 2.87
C THR A 179 7.23 13.68 1.72
N LYS A 180 8.28 14.41 1.32
CA LYS A 180 8.21 15.49 0.33
C LYS A 180 8.87 15.07 -0.98
N HIS A 181 8.11 15.17 -2.06
CA HIS A 181 8.65 15.02 -3.41
C HIS A 181 9.51 16.24 -3.76
N THR A 182 10.72 16.03 -4.28
CA THR A 182 11.69 17.11 -4.56
C THR A 182 11.37 17.86 -5.86
N GLY A 183 10.55 17.26 -6.73
CA GLY A 183 10.27 17.75 -8.09
C GLY A 183 11.13 17.05 -9.14
N ALA A 184 12.14 16.27 -8.72
CA ALA A 184 12.92 15.42 -9.60
C ALA A 184 12.01 14.39 -10.28
N LEU A 185 12.22 14.15 -11.58
CA LEU A 185 11.53 13.11 -12.35
C LEU A 185 12.56 12.17 -13.02
N PRO A 186 13.48 11.55 -12.25
CA PRO A 186 14.63 10.84 -12.80
C PRO A 186 14.29 9.46 -13.38
N GLY A 187 13.02 9.08 -13.39
CA GLY A 187 12.55 7.79 -13.89
C GLY A 187 12.91 7.57 -15.37
N ARG A 188 13.15 6.31 -15.74
CA ARG A 188 13.44 5.92 -17.12
C ARG A 188 12.56 4.77 -17.53
N VAL A 189 12.20 4.74 -18.82
CA VAL A 189 11.55 3.57 -19.41
C VAL A 189 12.55 2.42 -19.43
N LEU A 190 12.26 1.39 -18.63
CA LEU A 190 13.05 0.16 -18.63
C LEU A 190 12.70 -0.70 -19.82
N ARG A 191 13.72 -1.34 -20.39
CA ARG A 191 13.58 -2.21 -21.55
C ARG A 191 14.30 -3.51 -21.25
N ASN A 192 13.61 -4.62 -21.49
CA ASN A 192 14.18 -5.94 -21.23
C ASN A 192 15.19 -6.31 -22.33
N THR A 193 15.90 -7.41 -22.11
CA THR A 193 16.93 -7.89 -23.06
C THR A 193 16.36 -8.17 -24.45
N TYR A 194 15.10 -8.64 -24.54
CA TYR A 194 14.43 -8.89 -25.82
C TYR A 194 14.32 -7.64 -26.69
N TRP A 195 14.10 -6.48 -26.08
CA TRP A 195 14.13 -5.20 -26.80
C TRP A 195 15.52 -4.89 -27.36
N HIS A 196 16.57 -5.16 -26.60
CA HIS A 196 17.94 -4.84 -26.99
C HIS A 196 18.52 -5.80 -28.04
N THR A 197 18.07 -7.06 -28.07
CA THR A 197 18.55 -8.07 -29.04
C THR A 197 17.88 -7.97 -30.42
N ASN A 198 16.73 -7.32 -30.53
CA ASN A 198 15.95 -7.22 -31.79
C ASN A 198 16.01 -5.83 -32.44
N ARG A 199 17.15 -5.14 -32.32
CA ARG A 199 17.41 -3.84 -32.94
C ARG A 199 18.58 -3.89 -33.91
#